data_AF-A0A162ST18-F1
#
_entry.id   AF-A0A162ST18-F1
#
_cell.length_a   1.000
_cell.length_b   1.000
_cell.length_c   1.000
_cell.angle_alpha   90.00
_cell.angle_beta   90.00
_cell.angle_gamma   90.00
#
_symmetry.space_group_name_H-M   'P 1'
#
loop_
_entity.id
_entity.type
_entity.pdbx_description
1 polymer ?
#
loop_
_entity_poly.entity_id
_entity_poly.type
_entity_poly.pdbx_seq_one_letter_code
_entity_poly.pdbx_strand_id
1 'polypeptide(L)'
;YDFDFPEPYKKPPVWFPKKAAFNLYLDKHRDPKQISKELLLKRMKTVDPFEPKKPEPKYPNALPEDNKLPSWVRVEIRKQRLKWGRYSDM
;
A
#
# COMPACT_ATOMS: atom_id res chain seq x y z
N TYR A 1 26.60 5.67 -20.78
CA TYR A 1 26.15 4.28 -20.92
C TYR A 1 25.46 3.93 -19.62
N ASP A 2 24.17 3.64 -19.69
CA ASP A 2 23.40 3.22 -18.51
C ASP A 2 23.34 1.69 -18.49
N PHE A 3 23.44 1.11 -17.29
CA PHE A 3 23.35 -0.32 -17.11
C PHE A 3 21.88 -0.71 -16.95
N ASP A 4 21.33 -1.43 -17.93
CA ASP A 4 19.98 -1.97 -17.85
C ASP A 4 19.97 -3.21 -16.95
N PHE A 5 19.28 -3.11 -15.80
CA PHE A 5 19.08 -4.25 -14.92
C PHE A 5 18.12 -5.25 -15.56
N PRO A 6 18.45 -6.56 -15.59
CA PRO A 6 17.53 -7.56 -16.10
C PRO A 6 16.29 -7.63 -15.19
N GLU A 7 15.14 -7.94 -15.80
CA GLU A 7 13.92 -8.10 -15.02
C GLU A 7 14.07 -9.25 -14.02
N PRO A 8 13.64 -9.05 -12.75
CA PRO A 8 13.71 -10.10 -11.76
C PRO A 8 12.76 -11.24 -12.12
N TYR A 9 13.23 -12.48 -11.97
CA TYR A 9 12.40 -13.64 -12.24
C TYR A 9 11.11 -13.65 -11.40
N LYS A 10 9.96 -13.68 -12.09
CA LYS A 10 8.64 -13.83 -11.49
C LYS A 10 8.15 -15.26 -11.78
N LYS A 11 7.87 -16.00 -10.71
CA LYS A 11 7.23 -17.33 -10.83
C LYS A 11 5.86 -17.18 -11.53
N PRO A 12 5.42 -18.13 -12.35
CA PRO A 12 4.09 -18.07 -12.94
C PRO A 12 3.00 -18.10 -11.86
N PRO A 13 1.85 -17.43 -12.09
CA PRO A 13 0.75 -17.43 -11.16
C PRO A 13 0.17 -18.84 -11.01
N VAL A 14 -0.17 -19.21 -9.78
CA VAL A 14 -0.76 -20.49 -9.39
C VAL A 14 -2.11 -20.18 -8.74
N TRP A 15 -3.12 -21.00 -9.03
CA TRP A 15 -4.48 -20.82 -8.51
C TRP A 15 -4.56 -20.81 -6.98
N PHE A 16 -3.80 -21.69 -6.32
CA PHE A 16 -3.80 -21.82 -4.86
C PHE A 16 -2.36 -21.74 -4.31
N PRO A 17 -1.84 -20.53 -4.07
CA PRO A 17 -0.50 -20.33 -3.55
C PRO A 17 -0.44 -20.76 -2.07
N LYS A 18 -0.03 -22.01 -1.83
CA LYS A 18 0.12 -22.56 -0.48
C LYS A 18 1.23 -21.82 0.27
N LYS A 19 0.98 -21.51 1.56
CA LYS A 19 1.92 -20.83 2.47
C LYS A 19 2.37 -19.43 2.02
N ALA A 20 1.64 -18.79 1.11
CA ALA A 20 1.89 -17.40 0.72
C ALA A 20 0.85 -16.48 1.34
N ALA A 21 1.29 -15.31 1.81
CA ALA A 21 0.36 -14.26 2.21
C ALA A 21 -0.35 -13.72 0.96
N PHE A 22 -1.68 -13.75 0.97
CA PHE A 22 -2.49 -13.44 -0.21
C PHE A 22 -2.19 -12.04 -0.78
N ASN A 23 -2.02 -11.04 0.08
CA ASN A 23 -1.76 -9.65 -0.29
C ASN A 23 -0.43 -9.49 -1.03
N LEU A 24 0.66 -10.05 -0.48
CA LEU A 24 1.99 -10.00 -1.10
C LEU A 24 2.04 -10.79 -2.41
N TYR A 25 1.33 -11.92 -2.46
CA TYR A 25 1.26 -12.76 -3.65
C TYR A 25 0.54 -12.04 -4.80
N LEU A 26 -0.65 -11.49 -4.53
CA LEU A 26 -1.43 -10.78 -5.54
C LEU A 26 -0.72 -9.52 -6.02
N ASP A 27 -0.13 -8.72 -5.11
CA ASP A 27 0.60 -7.51 -5.49
C ASP A 27 1.84 -7.82 -6.34
N LYS A 28 2.45 -9.00 -6.21
CA LYS A 28 3.59 -9.42 -7.06
C LYS A 28 3.21 -9.64 -8.52
N HIS A 29 1.98 -10.09 -8.78
CA HIS A 29 1.49 -10.44 -10.12
C HIS A 29 0.59 -9.38 -10.74
N ARG A 30 0.18 -8.36 -9.97
CA ARG A 30 -0.58 -7.21 -10.49
C ARG A 30 0.29 -6.29 -11.34
N ASP A 31 -0.36 -5.63 -12.29
CA ASP A 31 0.26 -4.53 -13.02
C ASP A 31 0.47 -3.35 -12.06
N PRO A 32 1.69 -2.81 -11.93
CA PRO A 32 1.95 -1.61 -11.13
C PRO A 32 1.03 -0.42 -11.47
N LYS A 33 0.51 -0.32 -12.71
CA LYS A 33 -0.46 0.72 -13.09
C LYS A 33 -1.81 0.59 -12.36
N GLN A 34 -2.24 -0.63 -12.06
CA GLN A 34 -3.48 -0.84 -11.31
C GLN A 34 -3.31 -0.40 -9.86
N ILE A 35 -2.17 -0.74 -9.25
CA ILE A 35 -1.83 -0.35 -7.88
C ILE A 35 -1.73 1.18 -7.77
N SER A 36 -1.10 1.84 -8.75
CA SER A 36 -1.00 3.30 -8.75
C SER A 36 -2.37 3.98 -8.89
N LYS A 37 -3.26 3.43 -9.72
CA LYS A 37 -4.65 3.91 -9.84
C LYS A 37 -5.41 3.80 -8.52
N GLU A 38 -5.31 2.68 -7.82
CA GLU A 38 -5.96 2.49 -6.51
C GLU A 38 -5.44 3.48 -5.46
N LEU A 39 -4.12 3.70 -5.42
CA LEU A 39 -3.51 4.68 -4.54
C LEU A 39 -3.96 6.10 -4.87
N LEU A 40 -4.01 6.46 -6.14
CA LEU A 40 -4.49 7.76 -6.59
C LEU A 40 -5.93 8.00 -6.15
N LEU A 41 -6.82 7.04 -6.37
CA LEU A 41 -8.22 7.12 -5.93
C LEU A 41 -8.32 7.26 -4.41
N LYS A 42 -7.47 6.56 -3.66
CA LYS A 42 -7.41 6.69 -2.19
C LYS A 42 -6.97 8.09 -1.75
N ARG A 43 -6.03 8.73 -2.47
CA ARG A 43 -5.63 10.13 -2.22
C ARG A 43 -6.76 11.09 -2.50
N MET A 44 -7.42 10.95 -3.65
CA MET A 44 -8.52 11.83 -4.04
C MET A 44 -9.68 11.78 -3.04
N LYS A 45 -9.92 10.64 -2.38
CA LYS A 45 -10.91 10.53 -1.30
C LYS A 45 -10.54 11.31 -0.02
N THR A 46 -9.26 11.61 0.19
CA THR A 46 -8.77 12.29 1.40
C THR A 46 -8.55 13.78 1.21
N VAL A 47 -8.42 14.23 -0.04
CA VAL A 47 -8.16 15.63 -0.38
C VAL A 47 -9.46 16.24 -0.88
N ASP A 48 -10.02 17.15 -0.10
CA ASP A 48 -11.12 17.99 -0.54
C ASP A 48 -10.54 19.30 -1.14
N PRO A 49 -11.04 19.78 -2.29
CA PRO A 49 -10.56 21.01 -2.90
C PRO A 49 -10.96 22.28 -2.15
N PHE A 50 -11.96 22.21 -1.27
CA PHE A 50 -12.49 23.36 -0.51
C PHE A 50 -12.14 23.29 0.97
N GLU A 51 -11.95 22.09 1.55
CA GLU A 51 -11.58 21.94 2.94
C GLU A 51 -10.07 21.74 3.15
N PRO A 52 -9.47 22.38 4.18
CA PRO A 52 -8.08 22.14 4.51
C PRO A 52 -7.86 20.69 4.98
N LYS A 53 -6.71 20.11 4.61
CA LYS A 53 -6.35 18.76 5.04
C LYS A 53 -6.33 18.68 6.58
N LYS A 54 -6.87 17.59 7.12
CA LYS A 54 -6.81 17.31 8.56
C LYS A 54 -5.35 17.23 9.02
N PRO A 55 -5.02 17.84 10.18
CA PRO A 55 -3.64 17.83 10.68
C PRO A 55 -3.18 16.41 10.97
N GLU A 56 -1.96 16.09 10.53
CA GLU A 56 -1.34 14.81 10.83
C GLU A 56 -0.98 14.74 12.33
N PRO A 57 -1.26 13.62 13.00
CA PRO A 57 -0.91 13.46 14.41
C PRO A 57 0.62 13.48 14.58
N LYS A 58 1.12 14.17 15.61
CA LYS A 58 2.57 14.18 15.95
C LYS A 58 3.14 12.77 16.15
N TYR A 59 2.33 11.87 16.70
CA TYR A 59 2.68 10.47 16.94
C TYR A 59 1.67 9.52 16.27
N PRO A 60 1.83 9.22 14.98
CA PRO A 60 0.86 8.42 14.21
C PRO A 60 0.62 7.00 14.76
N ASN A 61 1.64 6.41 15.39
CA ASN A 61 1.55 5.05 15.97
C ASN A 61 0.89 5.02 17.35
N ALA A 62 0.73 6.16 18.03
CA ALA A 62 0.05 6.22 19.33
C ALA A 62 -1.48 6.17 19.19
N LEU A 63 -2.00 6.36 17.98
CA LEU A 63 -3.43 6.26 17.70
C LEU A 63 -3.91 4.80 17.82
N PRO A 64 -5.03 4.55 18.52
CA PRO A 64 -5.57 3.21 18.66
C PRO A 64 -5.84 2.57 17.30
N GLU A 65 -5.61 1.26 17.21
CA GLU A 65 -5.98 0.43 16.08
C GLU A 65 -7.17 -0.44 16.48
N ASP A 66 -8.13 -0.61 15.58
CA ASP A 66 -9.22 -1.54 15.81
C ASP A 66 -8.70 -2.98 15.76
N ASN A 67 -8.79 -3.67 16.90
CA ASN A 67 -8.36 -5.06 17.03
C ASN A 67 -9.27 -6.05 16.30
N LYS A 68 -10.46 -5.63 15.85
CA LYS A 68 -11.35 -6.45 15.02
C LYS A 68 -10.88 -6.58 13.58
N LEU A 69 -10.00 -5.67 13.13
CA LEU A 69 -9.48 -5.69 11.77
C LEU A 69 -8.45 -6.81 11.57
N PRO A 70 -8.41 -7.44 10.39
CA PRO A 70 -7.35 -8.37 10.04
C PRO A 70 -5.96 -7.74 10.16
N SER A 71 -4.97 -8.53 10.55
CA SER A 71 -3.59 -8.06 10.79
C SER A 71 -2.98 -7.33 9.60
N TRP A 72 -3.22 -7.78 8.38
CA TRP A 72 -2.71 -7.14 7.17
C TRP A 72 -3.32 -5.75 6.92
N VAL A 73 -4.60 -5.55 7.24
CA VAL A 73 -5.25 -4.23 7.16
C VAL A 73 -4.64 -3.27 8.17
N ARG A 74 -4.40 -3.75 9.39
CA ARG A 74 -3.73 -2.97 10.43
C ARG A 74 -2.33 -2.54 10.02
N VAL A 75 -1.56 -3.45 9.41
CA VAL A 75 -0.24 -3.14 8.83
C VAL A 75 -0.35 -2.09 7.72
N GLU A 76 -1.35 -2.16 6.86
CA GLU A 76 -1.57 -1.14 5.82
C GLU A 76 -1.92 0.23 6.41
N ILE A 77 -2.78 0.28 7.42
CA ILE A 77 -3.12 1.52 8.13
C ILE A 77 -1.85 2.14 8.72
N ARG A 78 -1.01 1.33 9.38
CA ARG A 78 0.25 1.80 9.98
C ARG A 78 1.21 2.34 8.92
N LYS A 79 1.39 1.62 7.81
CA LYS A 79 2.21 2.08 6.67
C LYS A 79 1.69 3.38 6.08
N GLN A 80 0.37 3.54 5.98
CA GLN A 80 -0.23 4.78 5.50
C GLN A 80 0.02 5.95 6.46
N ARG A 81 -0.19 5.75 7.77
CA ARG A 81 0.06 6.78 8.78
C ARG A 81 1.52 7.22 8.84
N LEU A 82 2.46 6.30 8.59
CA LEU A 82 3.90 6.56 8.55
C LEU A 82 4.41 6.99 7.18
N LYS A 83 3.55 7.09 6.16
CA LYS A 83 3.93 7.38 4.77
C LYS A 83 5.03 6.45 4.25
N TRP A 84 4.96 5.16 4.60
CA TRP A 84 6.02 4.22 4.25
C TRP A 84 5.74 3.50 2.92
N GLY A 85 6.79 3.38 2.10
CA GLY A 85 6.76 2.63 0.85
C GLY A 85 5.88 3.32 -0.18
N ARG A 86 4.85 2.63 -0.68
CA ARG A 86 3.90 3.14 -1.69
C ARG A 86 3.08 4.38 -1.24
N TYR A 87 3.14 4.70 0.05
CA TYR A 87 2.47 5.85 0.65
C TYR A 87 3.40 7.04 0.90
N SER A 88 4.65 7.00 0.44
CA SER A 88 5.63 8.09 0.65
C SER A 88 5.20 9.44 0.07
N ASP A 89 4.35 9.39 -0.95
CA ASP A 89 3.86 10.55 -1.69
C ASP A 89 2.36 10.83 -1.36
N MET A 90 1.86 10.30 -0.24
CA MET A 90 0.55 10.67 0.34
C MET A 90 0.72 11.76 1.40
#